data_AF-A0A661NW98-F1
#
_entry.id   AF-A0A661NW98-F1
#
_cell.length_a   1.000
_cell.length_b   1.000
_cell.length_c   1.000
_cell.angle_alpha   90.00
_cell.angle_beta   90.00
_cell.angle_gamma   90.00
#
_symmetry.space_group_name_H-M   'P 1'
#
loop_
_entity.id
_entity.type
_entity.pdbx_description
1 polymer ?
#
loop_
_entity_poly.entity_id
_entity_poly.type
_entity_poly.pdbx_seq_one_letter_code
_entity_poly.pdbx_strand_id
1 'polypeptide(L)' 'MLEHKLGVIGGSGLYDLEGLADRQTHRLHTPFGEPSGEYLSGSLNGQP' A
#
# COMPACT_ATOMS: atom_id res chain seq x y z
N MET A 1 -7.26 -4.09 21.44
CA MET A 1 -7.81 -3.15 20.42
C MET A 1 -7.72 -3.85 19.08
N LEU A 2 -8.72 -3.74 18.21
CA LEU A 2 -8.55 -4.24 16.84
C LEU A 2 -7.63 -3.27 16.09
N GLU A 3 -6.55 -3.79 15.54
CA GLU A 3 -5.69 -3.05 14.61
C GLU A 3 -6.32 -3.17 13.22
N HIS A 4 -6.80 -2.04 12.70
CA HIS A 4 -7.35 -1.95 11.36
C HIS A 4 -6.26 -1.45 10.40
N LYS A 5 -6.18 -2.05 9.22
CA LYS A 5 -5.30 -1.62 8.13
C LYS A 5 -6.14 -1.02 7.02
N LEU A 6 -5.70 0.10 6.45
CA LEU A 6 -6.39 0.76 5.34
C LEU A 6 -5.82 0.33 3.99
N GLY A 7 -6.63 -0.35 3.17
CA GLY A 7 -6.28 -0.62 1.77
C GLY A 7 -6.74 0.52 0.85
N VAL A 8 -5.85 1.04 0.01
CA VAL A 8 -6.15 2.07 -0.99
C VAL A 8 -5.83 1.55 -2.38
N ILE A 9 -6.75 1.74 -3.33
CA ILE A 9 -6.55 1.44 -4.75
C ILE A 9 -6.71 2.75 -5.52
N GLY A 10 -5.69 3.15 -6.28
CA GLY A 10 -5.66 4.41 -6.99
C GLY A 10 -4.82 4.36 -8.26
N GLY A 11 -5.02 5.37 -9.12
CA GLY A 11 -4.25 5.57 -10.35
C GLY A 11 -2.97 6.37 -10.11
N SER A 12 -2.38 6.86 -11.20
CA SER A 12 -1.01 7.40 -11.18
C SER A 12 -0.77 8.67 -10.37
N GLY A 13 -1.83 9.38 -9.96
CA GLY A 13 -1.73 10.54 -9.08
C GLY A 13 -1.49 10.19 -7.60
N LEU A 14 -1.57 8.91 -7.21
CA LEU A 14 -1.46 8.48 -5.81
C LEU A 14 -0.09 7.91 -5.43
N TYR A 15 0.88 7.94 -6.34
CA TYR A 15 2.19 7.31 -6.13
C TYR A 15 3.08 8.07 -5.15
N ASP A 16 2.77 9.30 -4.79
CA ASP A 16 3.57 10.05 -3.83
C ASP A 16 2.68 10.65 -2.74
N LEU A 17 2.10 9.75 -1.93
CA LEU A 17 1.28 10.13 -0.80
C LEU A 17 2.16 10.82 0.26
N GLU A 18 2.02 12.14 0.36
CA GLU A 18 2.71 12.93 1.37
C GLU A 18 2.33 12.45 2.79
N GLY A 19 3.33 12.29 3.65
CA GLY A 19 3.15 11.79 5.01
C GLY A 19 3.14 10.26 5.16
N LEU A 20 3.24 9.50 4.06
CA LEU A 20 3.43 8.04 4.14
C LEU A 20 4.89 7.73 4.50
N ALA A 21 5.10 7.21 5.69
CA ALA A 21 6.39 6.76 6.21
C ALA A 21 6.59 5.25 6.02
N ASP A 22 7.81 4.77 6.26
CA ASP A 22 8.18 3.34 6.22
C ASP A 22 7.77 2.61 4.94
N ARG A 23 7.89 3.30 3.81
CA ARG A 23 7.43 2.81 2.51
C ARG A 23 8.20 1.56 2.09
N GLN A 24 7.46 0.51 1.79
CA GLN A 24 7.99 -0.74 1.26
C GLN A 24 7.21 -1.16 0.03
N THR A 25 7.94 -1.40 -1.05
CA THR A 25 7.40 -1.91 -2.29
C THR A 25 7.53 -3.42 -2.32
N HIS A 26 6.45 -4.11 -2.64
CA HIS A 26 6.37 -5.57 -2.70
C HIS A 26 5.93 -6.00 -4.08
N ARG A 27 6.67 -6.94 -4.65
CA ARG A 27 6.24 -7.68 -5.83
C ARG A 27 5.53 -8.94 -5.36
N LEU A 28 4.24 -9.04 -5.66
CA LEU A 28 3.38 -10.10 -5.15
C LEU A 28 2.90 -11.01 -6.29
N HIS A 29 2.86 -12.30 -6.00
CA HIS A 29 2.17 -13.30 -6.81
C HIS A 29 0.90 -13.73 -6.08
N THR A 30 -0.21 -13.82 -6.79
CA THR A 30 -1.48 -14.31 -6.21
C THR A 30 -1.98 -15.55 -6.95
N PRO A 31 -2.83 -16.38 -6.33
CA PRO A 31 -3.50 -17.49 -7.04
C PRO A 31 -4.35 -17.04 -8.24
N PHE A 32 -4.66 -15.74 -8.32
CA PHE A 32 -5.47 -15.14 -9.38
C PHE A 32 -4.62 -14.44 -10.45
N GLY A 33 -3.29 -14.57 -10.39
CA GLY A 33 -2.33 -13.92 -11.29
C GLY A 33 -1.62 -12.71 -10.67
N GLU A 34 -0.96 -11.94 -11.52
CA GLU A 34 -0.22 -10.74 -11.12
C GLU A 34 -1.16 -9.55 -10.83
N PRO A 35 -0.88 -8.73 -9.80
CA PRO A 35 -1.53 -7.45 -9.61
C PRO A 35 -1.25 -6.47 -10.77
N SER A 36 -2.07 -5.42 -10.89
CA SER A 36 -1.90 -4.39 -11.92
C SER A 36 -0.65 -3.52 -11.75
N GLY A 37 -0.07 -3.48 -10.55
CA GLY A 37 1.13 -2.73 -10.22
C GLY A 37 1.76 -3.25 -8.93
N GLU A 38 2.84 -2.62 -8.50
CA GLU A 38 3.52 -2.98 -7.27
C GLU A 38 2.65 -2.65 -6.04
N TYR A 39 2.69 -3.52 -5.04
CA TYR A 39 1.99 -3.29 -3.78
C TYR A 39 2.86 -2.42 -2.88
N LEU A 40 2.35 -1.28 -2.44
CA LEU A 40 3.04 -0.36 -1.54
C LEU A 40 2.41 -0.44 -0.15
N SER A 41 3.22 -0.71 0.88
CA SER A 41 2.83 -0.57 2.28
C SER A 41 3.60 0.57 2.95
N GLY A 42 3.04 1.13 4.01
CA GLY A 42 3.70 2.14 4.83
C GLY A 42 2.86 2.48 6.05
N SER A 43 3.25 3.52 6.78
CA SER A 43 2.49 4.06 7.90
C SER A 43 2.08 5.50 7.63
N LEU A 44 0.82 5.85 7.86
CA LEU A 44 0.30 7.22 7.75
C LEU A 44 -0.13 7.69 9.13
N ASN A 45 0.52 8.72 9.67
CA ASN A 45 0.29 9.20 11.04
C ASN A 45 0.41 8.09 12.10
N GLY A 46 1.35 7.15 11.90
CA GLY A 46 1.56 6.01 12.78
C GLY A 46 0.51 4.89 12.66
N GLN A 47 -0.37 4.94 11.66
CA GLN A 47 -1.35 3.89 11.36
C GLN A 47 -0.96 3.12 10.09
N PRO A 48 -1.08 1.77 10.07
CA PRO A 48 -0.76 0.92 8.92
C PRO A 48 -1.85 0.84 7.84
#